data_AF-A0A958YW18-F1
#
_entry.id   AF-A0A958YW18-F1
#
_cell.length_a   1.000
_cell.length_b   1.000
_cell.length_c   1.000
_cell.angle_alpha   90.00
_cell.angle_beta   90.00
_cell.angle_gamma   90.00
#
_symmetry.space_group_name_H-M   'P 1'
#
loop_
_entity.id
_entity.type
_entity.pdbx_description
1 polymer ?
#
loop_
_entity_poly.entity_id
_entity_poly.type
_entity_poly.pdbx_seq_one_letter_code
_entity_poly.pdbx_strand_id
1 'polypeptide(L)'
;MEIKSKKATVNKSAEGLFNFLKDVKNFETLMPDNISKFEVIREDAFVFALKGMPEIALEIKDLQPSSKLILGAISDKIPFTLEGTIEEISENNAAIELLFSGDFNPMMAMMIKSPITKFLETLTSKMEAL
;
A
#
# COMPACT_ATOMS: atom_id res chain seq x y z
N MET A 1 5.67 -3.78 -14.99
CA MET A 1 4.19 -3.88 -14.93
C MET A 1 3.69 -2.85 -13.93
N GLU A 2 2.55 -2.21 -14.24
CA GLU A 2 1.92 -1.23 -13.34
C GLU A 2 0.45 -1.55 -13.11
N ILE A 3 -0.03 -1.36 -11.88
CA ILE A 3 -1.44 -1.44 -11.50
C ILE A 3 -1.77 -0.19 -10.69
N LYS A 4 -2.75 0.56 -11.16
CA LYS A 4 -3.28 1.73 -10.47
C LYS A 4 -4.61 1.36 -9.80
N SER A 5 -4.80 1.76 -8.55
CA SER A 5 -6.07 1.62 -7.85
C SER A 5 -7.09 2.64 -8.35
N LYS A 6 -8.32 2.53 -7.87
CA LYS A 6 -9.24 3.68 -7.92
C LYS A 6 -8.74 4.75 -6.95
N LYS A 7 -9.10 6.00 -7.22
CA LYS A 7 -8.91 7.10 -6.30
C LYS A 7 -9.95 7.01 -5.19
N ALA A 8 -9.51 6.98 -3.94
CA ALA A 8 -10.33 6.93 -2.74
C ALA A 8 -10.37 8.29 -2.07
N THR A 9 -11.55 8.71 -1.61
CA THR A 9 -11.68 9.89 -0.73
C THR A 9 -11.68 9.42 0.72
N VAL A 10 -10.86 10.05 1.55
CA VAL A 10 -10.68 9.73 2.96
C VAL A 10 -11.07 10.95 3.80
N ASN A 11 -11.82 10.72 4.88
CA ASN A 11 -12.28 11.78 5.80
C ASN A 11 -11.18 12.16 6.81
N LYS A 12 -10.00 12.50 6.27
CA LYS A 12 -8.85 13.06 6.98
C LYS A 12 -8.22 14.15 6.12
N SER A 13 -7.55 15.12 6.76
CA SER A 13 -6.66 16.04 6.06
C SER A 13 -5.54 15.27 5.35
N ALA A 14 -4.93 15.87 4.32
CA ALA A 14 -3.80 15.26 3.62
C ALA A 14 -2.64 14.92 4.57
N GLU A 15 -2.34 15.82 5.51
CA GLU A 15 -1.36 15.59 6.57
C GLU A 15 -1.78 14.45 7.52
N GLY A 16 -3.05 14.40 7.92
CA GLY A 16 -3.57 13.37 8.82
C GLY A 16 -3.51 11.97 8.18
N LEU A 17 -3.86 11.86 6.90
CA LEU A 17 -3.74 10.62 6.14
C LEU A 17 -2.26 10.24 5.96
N PHE A 18 -1.40 11.19 5.61
CA PHE A 18 0.03 10.93 5.47
C PHE A 18 0.65 10.43 6.79
N ASN A 19 0.36 11.09 7.91
CA ASN A 19 0.85 10.68 9.23
C ASN A 19 0.32 9.30 9.64
N PHE A 20 -0.93 8.99 9.29
CA PHE A 20 -1.49 7.65 9.49
C PHE A 20 -0.72 6.59 8.69
N LEU A 21 -0.45 6.83 7.41
CA LEU A 21 0.25 5.87 6.54
C LEU A 21 1.76 5.78 6.82
N LYS A 22 2.37 6.85 7.33
CA LYS A 22 3.78 6.87 7.72
C LYS A 22 4.07 5.89 8.86
N ASP A 23 3.11 5.67 9.75
CA ASP A 23 3.22 4.69 10.82
C ASP A 23 2.84 3.30 10.29
N VAL A 24 3.85 2.48 9.98
CA VAL A 24 3.68 1.21 9.28
C VAL A 24 2.77 0.21 10.01
N LYS A 25 2.61 0.34 11.32
CA LYS A 25 1.70 -0.52 12.10
C LYS A 25 0.24 -0.34 11.69
N ASN A 26 -0.13 0.84 11.21
CA ASN A 26 -1.49 1.16 10.80
C ASN A 26 -1.93 0.38 9.56
N PHE A 27 -0.98 -0.15 8.77
CA PHE A 27 -1.31 -1.03 7.65
C PHE A 27 -2.03 -2.30 8.10
N GLU A 28 -1.85 -2.77 9.34
CA GLU A 28 -2.59 -3.92 9.88
C GLU A 28 -4.11 -3.71 9.77
N THR A 29 -4.58 -2.50 10.06
CA THR A 29 -6.00 -2.12 10.00
C THR A 29 -6.54 -2.03 8.56
N LEU A 30 -5.64 -1.90 7.59
CA LEU A 30 -5.96 -1.83 6.17
C LEU A 30 -5.91 -3.20 5.48
N MET A 31 -5.46 -4.23 6.20
CA MET A 31 -5.35 -5.58 5.66
C MET A 31 -6.74 -6.20 5.42
N PRO A 32 -6.87 -7.06 4.40
CA PRO A 32 -8.09 -7.82 4.18
C PRO A 32 -8.30 -8.88 5.28
N ASP A 33 -9.54 -9.30 5.47
CA ASP A 33 -9.94 -10.25 6.53
C ASP A 33 -9.31 -11.66 6.35
N ASN A 34 -8.78 -11.96 5.16
CA ASN A 34 -8.08 -13.21 4.85
C ASN A 34 -6.56 -13.16 5.10
N ILE A 35 -6.08 -12.17 5.85
CA ILE A 35 -4.70 -12.11 6.30
C ILE A 35 -4.35 -13.35 7.14
N SER A 36 -3.19 -13.95 6.86
CA SER A 36 -2.64 -15.05 7.65
C SER A 36 -1.51 -14.59 8.57
N LYS A 37 -0.85 -13.47 8.26
CA LYS A 37 0.22 -12.88 9.07
C LYS A 37 0.31 -11.39 8.81
N PHE A 38 0.48 -10.60 9.87
CA PHE A 38 1.00 -9.24 9.85
C PHE A 38 2.00 -9.11 11.00
N GLU A 39 3.17 -8.57 10.73
CA GLU A 39 4.18 -8.37 11.77
C GLU A 39 5.03 -7.14 11.39
N VAL A 40 5.11 -6.18 12.31
CA VAL A 40 6.04 -5.05 12.19
C VAL A 40 7.43 -5.57 12.53
N ILE A 41 8.35 -5.51 11.57
CA ILE A 41 9.69 -6.06 11.70
C ILE A 41 10.74 -4.99 11.99
N ARG A 42 10.44 -3.72 11.68
CA ARG A 42 11.20 -2.50 12.04
C ARG A 42 10.26 -1.30 12.10
N GLU A 43 10.76 -0.16 12.56
CA GLU A 43 10.01 1.11 12.62
C GLU A 43 9.44 1.53 11.25
N ASP A 44 10.12 1.18 10.16
CA ASP A 44 9.79 1.56 8.79
C ASP A 44 9.34 0.37 7.92
N ALA A 45 9.14 -0.80 8.51
CA ALA A 45 8.94 -2.03 7.74
C ALA A 45 8.03 -3.05 8.42
N PHE A 46 7.26 -3.76 7.61
CA PHE A 46 6.37 -4.83 8.03
C PHE A 46 6.39 -5.99 7.04
N VAL A 47 6.07 -7.18 7.54
CA VAL A 47 5.80 -8.37 6.73
C VAL A 47 4.32 -8.71 6.83
N PHE A 48 3.71 -9.09 5.72
CA PHE A 48 2.35 -9.58 5.68
C PHE A 48 2.21 -10.79 4.75
N ALA A 49 1.21 -11.61 5.00
CA ALA A 49 0.86 -12.72 4.14
C ALA A 49 -0.65 -12.90 4.08
N LEU A 50 -1.18 -13.15 2.89
CA LEU A 50 -2.58 -13.49 2.69
C LEU A 50 -2.72 -15.01 2.52
N LYS A 51 -3.87 -15.58 2.89
CA LYS A 51 -4.14 -17.01 2.63
C LYS A 51 -3.95 -17.34 1.15
N GLY A 52 -3.01 -18.23 0.85
CA GLY A 52 -2.67 -18.64 -0.52
C GLY A 52 -1.63 -17.77 -1.24
N MET A 53 -1.01 -16.81 -0.55
CA MET A 53 0.05 -15.93 -1.06
C MET A 53 1.34 -16.14 -0.26
N PRO A 54 2.54 -16.08 -0.88
CA PRO A 54 3.79 -16.03 -0.13
C PRO A 54 3.87 -14.77 0.73
N GLU A 55 4.69 -14.80 1.79
CA GLU A 55 4.94 -13.62 2.64
C GLU A 55 5.61 -12.51 1.82
N ILE A 56 5.15 -11.27 2.02
CA ILE A 56 5.71 -10.06 1.43
C ILE A 56 6.19 -9.15 2.55
N ALA A 57 7.44 -8.70 2.44
CA ALA A 57 7.98 -7.67 3.31
C ALA A 57 8.11 -6.34 2.55
N LEU A 58 7.55 -5.29 3.13
CA LEU A 58 7.58 -3.92 2.62
C LEU A 58 8.32 -3.01 3.61
N GLU A 59 9.08 -2.07 3.08
CA GLU A 59 9.71 -0.99 3.84
C GLU A 59 9.46 0.37 3.18
N ILE A 60 9.44 1.44 3.98
CA ILE A 60 9.37 2.81 3.46
C ILE A 60 10.67 3.12 2.70
N LYS A 61 10.52 3.55 1.45
CA LYS A 61 11.62 3.96 0.55
C LYS A 61 11.69 5.48 0.37
N ASP A 62 10.54 6.15 0.36
CA ASP A 62 10.47 7.61 0.20
C ASP A 62 9.23 8.18 0.89
N LEU A 63 9.35 9.41 1.36
CA LEU A 63 8.32 10.17 2.05
C LEU A 63 8.33 11.62 1.58
N GLN A 64 7.20 12.07 1.01
CA GLN A 64 6.96 13.48 0.72
C GLN A 64 5.79 13.94 1.60
N PRO A 65 6.04 14.82 2.58
CA PRO A 65 5.03 15.24 3.56
C PRO A 65 3.71 15.63 2.90
N SER A 66 2.62 15.02 3.38
CA SER A 66 1.24 15.28 2.96
C SER A 66 0.90 14.98 1.50
N SER A 67 1.83 14.45 0.69
CA SER A 67 1.61 14.27 -0.75
C SER A 67 1.99 12.89 -1.28
N LYS A 68 2.97 12.20 -0.67
CA LYS A 68 3.42 10.91 -1.20
C LYS A 68 4.09 10.02 -0.15
N LEU A 69 3.82 8.72 -0.23
CA LEU A 69 4.56 7.68 0.47
C LEU A 69 4.88 6.54 -0.49
N ILE A 70 6.13 6.06 -0.49
CA ILE A 70 6.56 4.91 -1.31
C ILE A 70 7.01 3.79 -0.39
N LEU A 71 6.33 2.64 -0.47
CA LEU A 71 6.80 1.37 0.07
C LEU A 71 7.49 0.58 -1.03
N GLY A 72 8.55 -0.15 -0.68
CA GLY A 72 9.25 -1.04 -1.60
C GLY A 72 9.51 -2.39 -0.98
N ALA A 73 9.74 -3.39 -1.83
CA ALA A 73 10.20 -4.71 -1.38
C ALA A 73 11.52 -4.59 -0.59
N ILE A 74 11.63 -5.33 0.51
CA ILE A 74 12.92 -5.49 1.23
C ILE A 74 13.87 -6.42 0.46
N SER A 75 13.31 -7.38 -0.28
CA SER A 75 14.09 -8.33 -1.06
C SER A 75 14.47 -7.74 -2.42
N ASP A 76 15.77 -7.72 -2.71
CA ASP A 76 16.29 -7.28 -4.02
C ASP A 76 16.03 -8.28 -5.16
N LYS A 77 15.55 -9.48 -4.85
CA LYS A 77 15.32 -10.53 -5.87
C LYS A 77 14.17 -10.20 -6.81
N ILE A 78 13.19 -9.44 -6.33
CA ILE A 78 12.00 -9.04 -7.09
C ILE A 78 11.67 -7.60 -6.70
N PRO A 79 12.19 -6.60 -7.44
CA PRO A 79 11.95 -5.20 -7.13
C PRO A 79 10.52 -4.81 -7.51
N PHE A 80 9.78 -4.33 -6.51
CA PHE A 80 8.50 -3.66 -6.71
C PHE A 80 8.31 -2.54 -5.68
N THR A 81 7.43 -1.61 -6.02
CA THR A 81 7.02 -0.49 -5.19
C THR A 81 5.49 -0.39 -5.12
N LEU A 82 5.02 0.14 -4.01
CA LEU A 82 3.66 0.60 -3.78
C LEU A 82 3.72 2.08 -3.40
N GLU A 83 3.38 2.94 -4.35
CA GLU A 83 3.29 4.38 -4.16
C GLU A 83 1.86 4.78 -3.79
N GLY A 84 1.67 5.53 -2.71
CA GLY A 84 0.44 6.22 -2.40
C GLY A 84 0.60 7.72 -2.63
N THR A 85 -0.12 8.26 -3.61
CA THR A 85 -0.19 9.71 -3.87
C THR A 85 -1.40 10.28 -3.16
N ILE A 86 -1.18 11.30 -2.33
CA ILE A 86 -2.20 11.99 -1.54
C ILE A 86 -2.43 13.37 -2.16
N GLU A 87 -3.69 13.71 -2.38
CA GLU A 87 -4.11 15.02 -2.84
C GLU A 87 -5.09 15.63 -1.84
N GLU A 88 -4.85 16.88 -1.45
CA GLU A 88 -5.79 17.62 -0.61
C GLU A 88 -7.06 17.97 -1.39
N ILE A 89 -8.23 17.68 -0.80
CA ILE A 89 -9.53 18.11 -1.33
C ILE A 89 -10.04 19.31 -0.52
N SER A 90 -9.93 19.23 0.81
CA SER A 90 -10.27 20.30 1.76
C SER A 90 -9.52 20.08 3.08
N GLU A 91 -9.69 21.01 4.03
CA GLU A 91 -9.05 20.96 5.35
C GLU A 91 -9.19 19.60 6.06
N ASN A 92 -10.32 18.89 5.87
CA ASN A 92 -10.60 17.61 6.51
C ASN A 92 -10.76 16.43 5.55
N ASN A 93 -10.48 16.60 4.25
CA ASN A 93 -10.62 15.53 3.26
C ASN A 93 -9.44 15.48 2.31
N ALA A 94 -8.99 14.27 2.02
CA ALA A 94 -7.94 13.99 1.05
C ALA A 94 -8.37 12.88 0.11
N ALA A 95 -7.83 12.90 -1.09
CA ALA A 95 -7.87 11.75 -1.98
C ALA A 95 -6.55 10.99 -1.91
N ILE A 96 -6.61 9.67 -2.08
CA ILE A 96 -5.43 8.82 -2.27
C ILE A 96 -5.60 7.93 -3.49
N GLU A 97 -4.53 7.77 -4.25
CA GLU A 97 -4.42 6.80 -5.34
C GLU A 97 -3.16 5.95 -5.13
N LEU A 98 -3.31 4.64 -5.24
CA LEU A 98 -2.22 3.68 -5.10
C LEU A 98 -1.71 3.25 -6.47
N LEU A 99 -0.41 3.23 -6.64
CA LEU A 99 0.29 2.73 -7.81
C LEU A 99 1.24 1.62 -7.38
N PHE A 100 0.96 0.40 -7.82
CA PHE A 100 1.91 -0.70 -7.74
C PHE A 100 2.73 -0.75 -9.02
N SER A 101 4.06 -0.70 -8.90
CA SER A 101 4.98 -0.83 -10.02
C SER A 101 6.03 -1.88 -9.71
N GLY A 102 6.26 -2.82 -10.63
CA GLY A 102 7.34 -3.79 -10.45
C GLY A 102 7.83 -4.39 -11.76
N ASP A 103 9.08 -4.83 -11.74
CA ASP A 103 9.76 -5.39 -12.91
C ASP A 103 9.62 -6.90 -12.93
N PHE A 104 8.49 -7.35 -13.49
CA PHE A 104 8.13 -8.75 -13.59
C PHE A 104 8.21 -9.20 -15.04
N ASN A 105 8.74 -10.40 -15.27
CA ASN A 105 8.59 -11.05 -16.58
C ASN A 105 7.09 -11.28 -16.89
N PRO A 106 6.71 -11.42 -18.18
CA PRO A 106 5.30 -11.51 -18.56
C PRO A 106 4.51 -12.64 -17.88
N MET A 107 5.15 -13.78 -17.61
CA MET A 107 4.50 -14.92 -16.94
C MET A 107 4.17 -14.60 -15.48
N MET A 108 5.15 -14.07 -14.73
CA MET A 108 4.96 -13.64 -13.34
C MET A 108 3.93 -12.51 -13.24
N ALA A 109 4.01 -11.53 -14.14
CA ALA A 109 3.06 -10.42 -14.21
C ALA A 109 1.61 -10.90 -14.30
N MET A 110 1.32 -11.89 -15.15
CA MET A 110 -0.03 -12.46 -15.28
C MET A 110 -0.50 -13.17 -14.00
N MET A 111 0.39 -13.91 -13.32
CA MET A 111 0.06 -14.65 -12.10
C MET A 111 -0.23 -13.73 -10.91
N ILE A 112 0.53 -12.63 -10.77
CA ILE A 112 0.39 -11.71 -9.63
C ILE A 112 -0.64 -10.61 -9.86
N LYS A 113 -1.00 -10.32 -11.12
CA LYS A 113 -1.91 -9.21 -11.45
C LYS A 113 -3.21 -9.28 -10.67
N SER A 114 -3.90 -10.43 -10.71
CA SER A 114 -5.19 -10.55 -10.03
C SER A 114 -5.07 -10.44 -8.50
N PRO A 115 -4.14 -11.15 -7.82
CA PRO A 115 -3.92 -10.97 -6.38
C PRO A 115 -3.59 -9.53 -5.98
N ILE A 116 -2.69 -8.87 -6.70
CA ILE A 116 -2.27 -7.49 -6.38
C ILE A 116 -3.40 -6.50 -6.65
N THR A 117 -4.15 -6.62 -7.75
CA THR A 117 -5.32 -5.77 -8.00
C THR A 117 -6.33 -5.86 -6.86
N LYS A 118 -6.66 -7.09 -6.39
CA LYS A 118 -7.57 -7.28 -5.25
C LYS A 118 -7.02 -6.71 -3.94
N PHE A 119 -5.72 -6.82 -3.72
CA PHE A 119 -5.05 -6.23 -2.56
C PHE A 119 -5.17 -4.70 -2.59
N LEU A 120 -4.88 -4.05 -3.72
CA LEU A 120 -5.05 -2.60 -3.88
C LEU A 120 -6.49 -2.15 -3.69
N GLU A 121 -7.47 -2.89 -4.24
CA GLU A 121 -8.90 -2.62 -4.06
C GLU A 121 -9.28 -2.67 -2.58
N THR A 122 -8.77 -3.66 -1.84
CA THR A 122 -9.04 -3.79 -0.40
C THR A 122 -8.41 -2.64 0.39
N LEU A 123 -7.14 -2.33 0.15
CA LEU A 123 -6.47 -1.19 0.79
C LEU A 123 -7.25 0.10 0.57
N THR A 124 -7.61 0.36 -0.69
CA THR A 124 -8.38 1.54 -1.11
C THR A 124 -9.72 1.60 -0.36
N SER A 125 -10.47 0.50 -0.33
CA SER A 125 -11.76 0.43 0.36
C SER A 125 -11.66 0.59 1.89
N LYS A 126 -10.62 0.02 2.53
CA LYS A 126 -10.38 0.20 3.97
C LYS A 126 -9.96 1.65 4.27
N MET A 127 -9.19 2.30 3.38
CA MET A 127 -8.82 3.70 3.51
C MET A 127 -10.03 4.64 3.39
N GLU A 128 -10.98 4.37 2.48
CA GLU A 128 -12.24 5.15 2.38
C GLU A 128 -13.08 5.11 3.66
N ALA A 129 -12.90 4.08 4.49
CA ALA A 129 -13.60 3.89 5.75
C ALA A 129 -12.88 4.47 6.98
N LEU A 130 -11.69 5.08 6.81
CA LEU A 130 -10.92 5.70 7.90
C LEU A 130 -11.48 7.06 8.33
#